data_AF-A0A1M6SPZ2-F1
#
_entry.id   AF-A0A1M6SPZ2-F1
#
_cell.length_a   1.000
_cell.length_b   1.000
_cell.length_c   1.000
_cell.angle_alpha   90.00
_cell.angle_beta   90.00
_cell.angle_gamma   90.00
#
_symmetry.space_group_name_H-M   'P 1'
#
loop_
_entity.id
_entity.type
_entity.pdbx_description
1 polymer ?
#
loop_
_entity_poly.entity_id
_entity_poly.type
_entity_poly.pdbx_seq_one_letter_code
_entity_poly.pdbx_strand_id
1 'polypeptide(L)'
;MGDLCYKNYYIFKKFDEIKDASIREYMQYFATQEHRSEKMERIHRLVERYRQDPVTRKAYMTLEQELDIRYKRGLEKGRAEGVAEGRADERKELAKAFRDQGVSIDVIATSTGLTSEEIRAL
;
A
#
# COMPACT_ATOMS: atom_id res chain seq x y z
N MET A 1 -9.00 4.00 12.74
CA MET A 1 -7.62 3.56 13.03
C MET A 1 -7.71 2.19 13.71
N GLY A 2 -7.31 1.11 13.02
CA GLY A 2 -7.23 -0.22 13.62
C GLY A 2 -7.69 -1.32 12.67
N ASP A 3 -6.87 -1.64 11.67
CA ASP A 3 -7.04 -2.91 10.96
C ASP A 3 -6.76 -4.03 11.96
N LEU A 4 -7.77 -4.87 12.25
CA LEU A 4 -7.68 -6.06 13.13
C LEU A 4 -6.85 -7.20 12.48
N CYS A 5 -5.82 -6.83 11.73
CA CYS A 5 -4.94 -7.76 11.03
C CYS A 5 -3.88 -8.30 11.99
N TYR A 6 -4.11 -9.52 12.47
CA TYR A 6 -3.11 -10.29 13.20
C TYR A 6 -2.13 -10.93 12.22
N LYS A 7 -0.83 -10.61 12.35
CA LYS A 7 0.24 -11.31 11.63
C LYS A 7 0.59 -12.59 12.40
N ASN A 8 0.09 -13.73 11.91
CA ASN A 8 0.45 -15.03 12.44
C ASN A 8 1.72 -15.53 11.75
N TYR A 9 2.81 -15.63 12.51
CA TYR A 9 4.08 -16.18 12.04
C TYR A 9 4.13 -17.68 12.33
N TYR A 10 4.04 -18.50 11.30
CA TYR A 10 4.15 -19.95 11.42
C TYR A 10 5.61 -20.38 11.22
N ILE A 11 6.25 -20.86 12.29
CA ILE A 11 7.58 -21.47 12.21
C ILE A 11 7.39 -22.95 11.86
N PHE A 12 7.37 -23.25 10.56
CA PHE A 12 7.08 -24.59 10.06
C PHE A 12 8.04 -25.66 10.62
N LYS A 13 9.29 -25.32 10.95
CA LYS A 13 10.30 -26.26 11.49
C LYS A 13 10.01 -26.77 12.91
N LYS A 14 9.10 -26.11 13.66
CA LYS A 14 8.73 -26.49 15.03
C LYS A 14 7.40 -27.25 15.08
N PHE A 15 7.10 -28.03 14.05
CA PHE A 15 5.83 -28.77 13.99
C PHE A 15 5.68 -29.76 15.15
N ASP A 16 6.77 -30.28 15.71
CA ASP A 16 6.77 -31.19 16.85
C ASP A 16 6.16 -30.57 18.13
N GLU A 17 6.23 -29.25 18.27
CA GLU A 17 5.69 -28.52 19.44
C GLU A 17 4.16 -28.32 19.35
N ILE A 18 3.54 -28.62 18.20
CA ILE A 18 2.11 -28.39 17.93
C ILE A 18 1.28 -29.55 18.47
N LYS A 19 0.34 -29.27 19.38
CA LYS A 19 -0.51 -30.30 20.02
C LYS A 19 -1.57 -30.90 19.07
N ASP A 20 -2.09 -30.11 18.13
CA ASP A 20 -3.09 -30.57 17.16
C ASP A 20 -2.43 -31.42 16.06
N ALA A 21 -2.90 -32.66 15.91
CA ALA A 21 -2.36 -33.62 14.95
C ALA A 21 -2.59 -33.18 13.49
N SER A 22 -3.71 -32.54 13.17
CA SER A 22 -4.04 -32.10 11.81
C SER A 22 -3.16 -30.93 11.39
N ILE A 23 -2.94 -29.98 12.32
CA ILE A 23 -2.07 -28.83 12.07
C ILE A 23 -0.62 -29.29 11.99
N ARG A 24 -0.19 -30.22 12.85
CA ARG A 24 1.15 -30.80 12.82
C ARG A 24 1.46 -31.45 11.48
N GLU A 25 0.55 -32.27 10.97
CA GLU A 25 0.71 -32.95 9.68
C GLU A 25 0.83 -31.95 8.51
N TYR A 26 -0.01 -30.91 8.51
CA TYR A 26 0.07 -29.84 7.53
C TYR A 26 1.41 -29.09 7.62
N MET A 27 1.84 -28.71 8.82
CA MET A 27 3.10 -27.97 9.04
C MET A 27 4.32 -28.82 8.66
N GLN A 28 4.30 -30.13 8.93
CA GLN A 28 5.32 -31.07 8.50
C GLN A 28 5.44 -31.11 6.97
N TYR A 29 4.31 -31.14 6.26
CA TYR A 29 4.31 -31.10 4.79
C TYR A 29 4.97 -29.81 4.25
N PHE A 30 4.70 -28.63 4.82
CA PHE A 30 5.40 -27.40 4.38
C PHE A 30 6.88 -27.38 4.72
N ALA A 31 7.28 -28.01 5.84
CA ALA A 31 8.68 -28.07 6.25
C ALA A 31 9.50 -29.09 5.45
N THR A 32 8.91 -30.23 5.08
CA THR A 32 9.63 -31.41 4.56
C THR A 32 9.20 -31.86 3.17
N GLN A 33 8.04 -31.40 2.69
CA GLN A 33 7.35 -31.86 1.47
C GLN A 33 6.94 -33.35 1.47
N GLU A 34 7.08 -34.05 2.60
CA GLU A 34 6.59 -35.42 2.72
C GLU A 34 5.06 -35.44 2.89
N HIS A 35 4.40 -36.33 2.15
CA HIS A 35 2.96 -36.58 2.28
C HIS A 35 2.71 -38.02 2.74
N ARG A 36 2.48 -38.20 4.05
CA ARG A 36 2.25 -39.53 4.64
C ARG A 36 0.77 -39.95 4.66
N SER A 37 -0.14 -39.01 4.45
CA SER A 37 -1.59 -39.19 4.53
C SER A 37 -2.27 -38.87 3.20
N GLU A 38 -3.38 -39.56 2.94
CA GLU A 38 -4.23 -39.35 1.76
C GLU A 38 -4.66 -37.88 1.60
N LYS A 39 -4.91 -37.19 2.74
CA LYS A 39 -5.25 -35.76 2.75
C LYS A 39 -4.12 -34.91 2.19
N MET A 40 -2.88 -35.16 2.62
CA MET A 40 -1.72 -34.41 2.14
C MET A 40 -1.38 -34.76 0.70
N GLU A 41 -1.57 -36.01 0.29
CA GLU A 41 -1.39 -36.39 -1.12
C GLU A 41 -2.37 -35.63 -2.03
N ARG A 42 -3.63 -35.53 -1.64
CA ARG A 42 -4.64 -34.75 -2.37
C ARG A 42 -4.26 -33.27 -2.45
N ILE A 43 -3.77 -32.68 -1.36
CA ILE A 43 -3.29 -31.29 -1.34
C ILE A 43 -2.07 -31.14 -2.25
N HIS A 44 -1.10 -32.07 -2.17
CA HIS A 44 0.10 -32.06 -3.00
C HIS A 44 -0.24 -32.08 -4.48
N ARG A 45 -1.14 -32.97 -4.92
CA ARG A 45 -1.62 -33.02 -6.31
C ARG A 45 -2.29 -31.72 -6.76
N LEU A 46 -3.07 -31.08 -5.89
CA LEU A 46 -3.69 -29.78 -6.21
C LEU A 46 -2.64 -28.68 -6.37
N VAL A 47 -1.68 -28.60 -5.44
CA VAL A 47 -0.58 -27.63 -5.51
C VAL A 47 0.22 -27.81 -6.80
N GLU A 48 0.58 -29.05 -7.14
CA GLU A 48 1.31 -29.34 -8.38
C GLU A 48 0.51 -28.97 -9.63
N ARG A 49 -0.79 -29.25 -9.65
CA ARG A 49 -1.68 -28.82 -10.75
C ARG A 49 -1.63 -27.30 -10.95
N TYR A 50 -1.74 -26.53 -9.86
CA TYR A 50 -1.72 -25.07 -9.94
C TYR A 50 -0.33 -24.50 -10.29
N ARG A 51 0.74 -25.17 -9.87
CA ARG A 51 2.11 -24.82 -10.28
C ARG A 51 2.32 -25.00 -11.77
N GLN A 52 1.75 -26.07 -12.33
CA GLN A 52 1.89 -26.41 -13.74
C GLN A 52 0.98 -25.55 -14.64
N ASP A 53 -0.17 -25.10 -14.14
CA ASP A 53 -1.09 -24.24 -14.90
C ASP A 53 -0.47 -22.85 -15.20
N PRO A 54 -0.13 -22.55 -16.47
CA PRO A 54 0.45 -21.28 -16.85
C PRO A 54 -0.54 -20.12 -16.70
N VAL A 55 -1.85 -20.36 -16.83
CA VAL A 55 -2.89 -19.34 -16.73
C VAL A 55 -3.00 -18.84 -15.30
N THR A 56 -3.16 -19.77 -14.35
CA THR A 56 -3.29 -19.42 -12.94
C THR A 56 -2.03 -18.73 -12.39
N ARG A 57 -0.84 -19.25 -12.72
CA ARG A 57 0.44 -18.62 -12.33
C ARG A 57 0.59 -17.21 -12.90
N LYS A 58 0.23 -17.00 -14.16
CA LYS A 58 0.24 -15.67 -14.79
C LYS A 58 -0.74 -14.73 -14.09
N ALA A 59 -1.96 -15.19 -13.81
CA ALA A 59 -2.97 -14.41 -13.13
C ALA A 59 -2.50 -13.91 -11.74
N TYR A 60 -1.82 -14.76 -10.97
CA TYR A 60 -1.23 -14.36 -9.68
C TYR A 60 -0.16 -13.28 -9.83
N MET A 61 0.79 -13.46 -10.76
CA MET A 61 1.83 -12.45 -11.02
C MET A 61 1.23 -11.13 -11.51
N THR A 62 0.24 -11.18 -12.41
CA THR A 62 -0.41 -9.99 -12.95
C THR A 62 -1.20 -9.24 -11.87
N LEU A 63 -1.90 -9.93 -10.97
CA LEU A 63 -2.64 -9.27 -9.89
C LEU A 63 -1.70 -8.52 -8.94
N GLU A 64 -0.61 -9.15 -8.51
CA GLU A 64 0.39 -8.50 -7.65
C GLU A 64 1.01 -7.28 -8.32
N GLN A 65 1.37 -7.40 -9.61
CA GLN A 65 1.87 -6.28 -10.41
C GLN A 65 0.83 -5.15 -10.53
N GLU A 66 -0.43 -5.47 -10.79
CA GLU A 66 -1.50 -4.47 -10.86
C GLU A 66 -1.68 -3.72 -9.55
N LEU A 67 -1.64 -4.43 -8.41
CA LEU A 67 -1.76 -3.83 -7.09
C LEU A 67 -0.58 -2.91 -6.79
N ASP A 68 0.64 -3.32 -7.10
CA ASP A 68 1.84 -2.49 -6.93
C ASP A 68 1.79 -1.24 -7.82
N ILE A 69 1.38 -1.37 -9.08
CA ILE A 69 1.18 -0.25 -10.00
C ILE A 69 0.13 0.73 -9.44
N ARG A 70 -1.02 0.22 -8.99
CA ARG A 70 -2.09 1.05 -8.41
C ARG A 70 -1.62 1.77 -7.15
N TYR A 71 -0.90 1.07 -6.28
CA TYR A 71 -0.36 1.64 -5.05
C TYR A 71 0.65 2.76 -5.35
N LYS A 72 1.62 2.51 -6.24
CA LYS A 72 2.61 3.52 -6.67
C LYS A 72 1.94 4.74 -7.28
N ARG A 73 0.95 4.54 -8.15
CA ARG A 73 0.19 5.63 -8.77
C ARG A 73 -0.58 6.45 -7.74
N GLY A 74 -1.18 5.80 -6.75
CA GLY A 74 -1.85 6.47 -5.63
C GLY A 74 -0.89 7.32 -4.81
N LEU A 75 0.31 6.79 -4.52
CA LEU A 75 1.35 7.50 -3.79
C LEU A 75 1.88 8.73 -4.56
N GLU A 76 2.12 8.56 -5.86
CA GLU A 76 2.55 9.67 -6.73
C GLU A 76 1.48 10.76 -6.81
N LYS A 77 0.21 10.38 -7.02
CA LYS A 77 -0.90 11.32 -7.04
C LYS A 77 -1.03 12.07 -5.71
N GLY A 78 -1.01 11.37 -4.58
CA GLY A 78 -1.09 11.99 -3.26
C GLY A 78 0.08 12.93 -2.97
N ARG A 79 1.30 12.58 -3.41
CA ARG A 79 2.47 13.47 -3.29
C ARG A 79 2.31 14.71 -4.15
N ALA A 80 1.84 14.57 -5.39
CA ALA A 80 1.63 15.69 -6.29
C ALA A 80 0.54 16.64 -5.76
N GLU A 81 -0.58 16.10 -5.28
CA GLU A 81 -1.66 16.86 -4.65
C GLU A 81 -1.15 17.60 -3.39
N GLY A 82 -0.45 16.91 -2.49
CA GLY A 82 0.10 17.53 -1.28
C GLY A 82 1.14 18.62 -1.55
N VAL A 83 1.96 18.48 -2.59
CA VAL A 83 2.89 19.55 -3.02
C VAL A 83 2.13 20.73 -3.61
N ALA A 84 1.07 20.48 -4.38
CA ALA A 84 0.25 21.56 -4.97
C ALA A 84 -0.50 22.34 -3.89
N GLU A 85 -1.09 21.64 -2.91
CA GLU A 85 -1.78 22.23 -1.77
C GLU A 85 -0.80 23.03 -0.91
N GLY A 86 0.36 22.45 -0.54
CA GLY A 86 1.39 23.16 0.21
C GLY A 86 1.89 24.44 -0.47
N ARG A 87 2.06 24.42 -1.80
CA ARG A 87 2.41 25.63 -2.58
C ARG A 87 1.27 26.65 -2.63
N ALA A 88 0.01 26.21 -2.61
CA ALA A 88 -1.12 27.12 -2.56
C ALA A 88 -1.21 27.79 -1.18
N ASP A 89 -1.01 27.03 -0.11
CA ASP A 89 -1.00 27.55 1.26
C ASP A 89 0.18 28.50 1.50
N GLU A 90 1.38 28.16 1.04
CA GLU A 90 2.56 29.04 1.11
C GLU A 90 2.31 30.38 0.40
N ARG A 91 1.65 30.35 -0.78
CA ARG A 91 1.29 31.57 -1.51
C ARG A 91 0.29 32.43 -0.74
N LYS A 92 -0.69 31.82 -0.07
CA LYS A 92 -1.68 32.52 0.76
C LYS A 92 -1.04 33.14 2.00
N GLU A 93 -0.21 32.38 2.71
CA GLU A 93 0.52 32.88 3.88
C GLU A 93 1.47 34.03 3.50
N LEU A 94 2.17 33.92 2.38
CA LEU A 94 3.02 34.99 1.86
C LEU A 94 2.21 36.25 1.51
N ALA A 95 1.05 36.10 0.85
CA ALA A 95 0.17 37.22 0.53
C ALA A 95 -0.36 37.91 1.79
N LYS A 96 -0.75 37.13 2.80
CA LYS A 96 -1.19 37.65 4.10
C LYS A 96 -0.08 38.42 4.80
N ALA A 97 1.13 37.87 4.85
CA ALA A 97 2.29 38.54 5.45
C ALA A 97 2.63 39.87 4.75
N PHE A 98 2.60 39.91 3.42
CA PHE A 98 2.84 41.15 2.67
C PHE A 98 1.74 42.20 2.87
N ARG A 99 0.48 41.77 2.96
CA ARG A 99 -0.64 42.68 3.28
C ARG A 99 -0.46 43.29 4.66
N ASP A 100 -0.13 42.47 5.66
CA ASP A 100 0.06 42.93 7.04
C ASP A 100 1.26 43.90 7.17
N GLN A 101 2.25 43.78 6.28
CA GLN A 101 3.38 44.72 6.15
C GLN A 101 3.04 45.99 5.34
N GLY A 102 1.82 46.13 4.82
CA GLY A 102 1.38 47.31 4.08
C GLY A 102 1.85 47.38 2.63
N VAL A 103 2.26 46.26 2.04
CA VAL A 103 2.63 46.19 0.61
C VAL A 103 1.37 46.36 -0.26
N SER A 104 1.49 47.09 -1.37
CA SER A 104 0.37 47.30 -2.30
C SER A 104 -0.17 45.98 -2.87
N ILE A 105 -1.49 45.86 -2.95
CA ILE A 105 -2.21 44.68 -3.45
C ILE A 105 -1.74 44.28 -4.86
N ASP A 106 -1.41 45.25 -5.71
CA ASP A 106 -0.92 44.98 -7.08
C ASP A 106 0.45 44.28 -7.08
N VAL A 107 1.31 44.63 -6.13
CA VAL A 107 2.63 44.03 -5.96
C VAL A 107 2.51 42.61 -5.40
N ILE A 108 1.57 42.40 -4.48
CA ILE A 108 1.27 41.08 -3.89
C ILE A 108 0.68 40.14 -4.96
N ALA A 109 -0.26 40.63 -5.77
CA ALA A 109 -0.85 39.87 -6.87
C ALA A 109 0.22 39.41 -7.88
N THR A 110 1.14 40.31 -8.24
CA THR A 110 2.26 40.00 -9.14
C THR A 110 3.20 38.95 -8.54
N SER A 111 3.46 39.02 -7.23
CA SER A 111 4.45 38.16 -6.56
C SER A 111 3.92 36.78 -6.20
N THR A 112 2.63 36.67 -5.88
CA THR A 112 2.01 35.42 -5.39
C THR A 112 1.16 34.72 -6.45
N GLY A 113 0.81 35.42 -7.54
CA GLY A 113 -0.09 34.92 -8.58
C GLY A 113 -1.54 34.78 -8.14
N LEU A 114 -1.91 35.35 -6.98
CA LEU A 114 -3.28 35.44 -6.49
C LEU A 114 -4.00 36.64 -7.08
N THR A 115 -5.31 36.54 -7.22
CA THR A 115 -6.15 37.65 -7.66
C THR A 115 -6.27 38.71 -6.56
N SER A 116 -6.54 39.95 -6.97
CA SER A 116 -6.74 41.07 -6.02
C SER A 116 -7.94 40.83 -5.10
N GLU A 117 -8.94 40.06 -5.53
CA GLU A 117 -10.08 39.65 -4.71
C GLU A 117 -9.68 38.63 -3.64
N GLU A 118 -8.91 37.60 -4.00
CA GLU A 118 -8.38 36.61 -3.05
C GLU A 118 -7.49 37.27 -1.98
N ILE A 119 -6.65 38.23 -2.37
CA ILE A 119 -5.77 38.95 -1.43
C ILE A 119 -6.57 39.82 -0.44
N ARG A 120 -7.70 40.38 -0.87
CA ARG A 120 -8.60 41.15 0.02
C ARG A 120 -9.41 40.28 0.96
N ALA A 121 -9.67 39.03 0.58
CA ALA A 121 -10.47 38.07 1.35
C ALA A 121 -9.65 37.22 2.35
N LEU A 122 -8.32 37.20 2.24
CA LEU A 122 -7.38 36.62 3.22
C LEU A 122 -7.34 37.41 4.54
#